data_AF-A0A2X1D1S5-F1
#
_entry.id   AF-A0A2X1D1S5-F1
#
_cell.length_a   1.000
_cell.length_b   1.000
_cell.length_c   1.000
_cell.angle_alpha   90.00
_cell.angle_beta   90.00
_cell.angle_gamma   90.00
#
_symmetry.space_group_name_H-M   'P 1'
#
loop_
_entity.id
_entity.type
_entity.pdbx_description
1 polymer ?
#
loop_
_entity_poly.entity_id
_entity_poly.type
_entity_poly.pdbx_seq_one_letter_code
_entity_poly.pdbx_strand_id
1 'polypeptide(L)'
;MSIASHLTGAGRVAAALAVALFTTAGATLPRDVSEAVQRSLDAMDDGSRPAITPESLASQVSISPSGDDWVMDYEKTGDFGWCGTGGCTHELWVAREGGHVLVFSEAVLDWRITPGAPAILDIDIHGANCDATGSEPCLRRFVWNEATGRLEEAVNREGVGYLVGPLFQPVEPEPYPAEVQTEIDRREAVCHAAGGLIDRGEYPAVSSPDLNGDGRRDWIIGSRYIGCHSATDDAVPMPAMGVTVIASLNSGWRTALTVEQPAYVVELREGGPARFGLRDEVLCQTQPGCPTRFFTWNAAAGALEDQGDVAWSPVIAPTAETWLECEVVLTREIASSGAGRQDMTRSLRGLLEDVKARYAQASPPLSDADEADRRVAFAERYDDPSELDQARWRGDRCVTLL
;
A
#
# COMPACT_ATOMS: atom_id res chain seq x y z
N MET A 1 70.88 -53.03 15.04
CA MET A 1 69.53 -53.58 14.75
C MET A 1 68.63 -52.38 14.49
N SER A 2 68.46 -51.97 13.24
CA SER A 2 67.56 -52.51 12.19
C SER A 2 66.20 -51.81 12.19
N ILE A 3 65.97 -50.97 11.17
CA ILE A 3 64.93 -51.08 10.10
C ILE A 3 63.66 -50.29 10.50
N ALA A 4 63.42 -49.06 10.03
CA ALA A 4 63.03 -48.60 8.68
C ALA A 4 61.53 -48.79 8.34
N SER A 5 60.98 -47.72 7.73
CA SER A 5 59.94 -47.70 6.66
C SER A 5 58.53 -47.17 6.99
N HIS A 6 58.27 -45.97 6.43
CA HIS A 6 57.14 -45.52 5.58
C HIS A 6 55.68 -45.91 5.90
N LEU A 7 54.78 -44.90 5.88
CA LEU A 7 53.84 -44.71 4.77
C LEU A 7 53.06 -43.38 4.86
N THR A 8 53.10 -42.65 3.75
CA THR A 8 52.33 -41.48 3.36
C THR A 8 50.90 -41.85 2.96
N GLY A 9 49.92 -41.01 3.32
CA GLY A 9 48.55 -41.11 2.80
C GLY A 9 47.93 -39.73 2.59
N ALA A 10 48.03 -39.21 1.36
CA ALA A 10 47.34 -38.00 0.92
C ALA A 10 45.92 -38.37 0.46
N GLY A 11 44.90 -38.00 1.24
CA GLY A 11 43.50 -38.11 0.86
C GLY A 11 43.07 -36.87 0.06
N ARG A 12 42.85 -37.04 -1.25
CA ARG A 12 42.17 -36.05 -2.10
C ARG A 12 40.67 -36.14 -1.83
N VAL A 13 40.09 -35.12 -1.20
CA VAL A 13 38.63 -34.92 -1.17
C VAL A 13 38.25 -34.22 -2.48
N ALA A 14 37.62 -34.97 -3.38
CA ALA A 14 37.00 -34.39 -4.57
C ALA A 14 35.66 -33.77 -4.15
N ALA A 15 35.62 -32.44 -4.06
CA ALA A 15 34.37 -31.71 -3.95
C ALA A 15 33.68 -31.74 -5.32
N ALA A 16 32.63 -32.56 -5.45
CA ALA A 16 31.74 -32.53 -6.59
C ALA A 16 30.89 -31.25 -6.48
N LEU A 17 31.20 -30.26 -7.32
CA LEU A 17 30.38 -29.09 -7.52
C LEU A 17 29.12 -29.55 -8.30
N ALA A 18 28.03 -29.82 -7.57
CA ALA A 18 26.73 -30.03 -8.18
C ALA A 18 26.21 -28.67 -8.65
N VAL A 19 26.44 -28.36 -9.92
CA VAL A 19 25.77 -27.24 -10.59
C VAL A 19 24.31 -27.65 -10.75
N ALA A 20 23.44 -27.13 -9.87
CA ALA A 20 22.01 -27.19 -10.05
C ALA A 20 21.66 -26.33 -11.28
N LEU A 21 21.45 -27.00 -12.41
CA LEU A 21 20.81 -26.39 -13.58
C LEU A 21 19.35 -26.13 -13.20
N PHE A 22 19.05 -24.90 -12.76
CA PHE A 22 17.68 -24.41 -12.70
C PHE A 22 17.18 -24.29 -14.13
N THR A 23 16.52 -25.32 -14.63
CA THR A 23 15.64 -25.20 -15.78
C THR A 23 14.48 -24.32 -15.33
N THR A 24 14.47 -23.05 -15.74
CA THR A 24 13.27 -22.21 -15.71
C THR A 24 12.30 -22.79 -16.74
N ALA A 25 11.62 -23.88 -16.39
CA ALA A 25 10.35 -24.19 -17.02
C ALA A 25 9.50 -22.93 -16.86
N GLY A 26 9.12 -22.29 -17.97
CA GLY A 26 8.29 -21.10 -17.92
C GLY A 26 7.09 -21.41 -17.04
N ALA A 27 7.01 -20.73 -15.89
CA ALA A 27 5.92 -20.95 -14.96
C ALA A 27 4.62 -20.70 -15.74
N THR A 28 3.74 -21.69 -15.74
CA THR A 28 2.45 -21.57 -16.40
C THR A 28 1.50 -20.93 -15.43
N LEU A 29 0.74 -19.93 -15.90
CA LEU A 29 -0.21 -19.23 -15.05
C LEU A 29 -1.20 -20.23 -14.44
N PRO A 30 -1.42 -20.20 -13.11
CA PRO A 30 -2.36 -21.07 -12.44
C PRO A 30 -3.76 -20.94 -13.04
N ARG A 31 -4.48 -22.07 -13.10
CA ARG A 31 -5.78 -22.15 -13.79
C ARG A 31 -6.84 -21.22 -13.20
N ASP A 32 -6.89 -21.14 -11.87
CA ASP A 32 -7.79 -20.26 -11.13
C ASP A 32 -7.56 -18.79 -11.46
N VAL A 33 -6.30 -18.36 -11.52
CA VAL A 33 -5.92 -17.00 -11.93
C VAL A 33 -6.24 -16.77 -13.41
N SER A 34 -5.79 -17.66 -14.30
CA SER A 34 -6.02 -17.56 -15.75
C SER A 34 -7.51 -17.47 -16.08
N GLU A 35 -8.36 -18.33 -15.47
CA GLU A 35 -9.81 -18.30 -15.67
C GLU A 35 -10.45 -17.02 -15.10
N ALA A 36 -9.95 -16.47 -13.98
CA ALA A 36 -10.46 -15.22 -13.42
C ALA A 36 -10.15 -14.02 -14.32
N VAL A 37 -8.90 -13.88 -14.73
CA VAL A 37 -8.42 -12.81 -15.61
C VAL A 37 -9.11 -12.89 -16.97
N GLN A 38 -9.31 -14.09 -17.51
CA GLN A 38 -10.04 -14.25 -18.77
C GLN A 38 -11.48 -13.73 -18.66
N ARG A 39 -12.18 -13.96 -17.54
CA ARG A 39 -13.52 -13.40 -17.33
C ARG A 39 -13.51 -11.88 -17.31
N SER A 40 -12.52 -11.27 -16.67
CA SER A 40 -12.34 -9.82 -16.64
C SER A 40 -12.11 -9.26 -18.05
N LEU A 41 -11.25 -9.90 -18.83
CA LEU A 41 -11.01 -9.55 -20.24
C LEU A 41 -12.27 -9.69 -21.10
N ASP A 42 -12.98 -10.81 -20.99
CA ASP A 42 -14.21 -11.07 -21.75
C ASP A 42 -15.31 -10.05 -21.42
N ALA A 43 -15.38 -9.57 -20.18
CA ALA A 43 -16.37 -8.56 -19.76
C ALA A 43 -16.13 -7.18 -20.39
N MET A 44 -14.88 -6.87 -20.73
CA MET A 44 -14.46 -5.60 -21.34
C MET A 44 -14.25 -5.68 -22.85
N ASP A 45 -14.33 -6.87 -23.44
CA ASP A 45 -14.14 -7.07 -24.88
C ASP A 45 -15.32 -6.51 -25.68
N ASP A 46 -15.02 -5.53 -26.53
CA ASP A 46 -15.96 -4.94 -27.49
C ASP A 46 -15.88 -5.60 -28.89
N GLY A 47 -15.01 -6.61 -29.05
CA GLY A 47 -14.78 -7.35 -30.28
C GLY A 47 -13.96 -6.58 -31.34
N SER A 48 -13.46 -5.39 -31.03
CA SER A 48 -12.73 -4.54 -31.98
C SER A 48 -11.21 -4.71 -31.95
N ARG A 49 -10.67 -5.50 -30.99
CA ARG A 49 -9.24 -5.55 -30.68
C ARG A 49 -8.65 -6.96 -30.80
N PRO A 50 -7.31 -7.08 -30.96
CA PRO A 50 -6.66 -8.37 -30.90
C PRO A 50 -6.92 -9.07 -29.57
N ALA A 51 -7.12 -10.38 -29.61
CA ALA A 51 -7.28 -11.17 -28.38
C ALA A 51 -6.02 -11.08 -27.51
N ILE A 52 -6.20 -10.59 -26.29
CA ILE A 52 -5.19 -10.61 -25.23
C ILE A 52 -5.41 -11.88 -24.41
N THR A 53 -4.31 -12.52 -24.01
CA THR A 53 -4.34 -13.73 -23.17
C THR A 53 -3.89 -13.39 -21.75
N PRO A 54 -4.44 -14.00 -20.70
CA PRO A 54 -3.98 -13.82 -19.32
C PRO A 54 -2.47 -13.95 -19.16
N GLU A 55 -1.85 -14.93 -19.83
CA GLU A 55 -0.41 -15.18 -19.77
C GLU A 55 0.44 -14.02 -20.33
N SER A 56 -0.13 -13.20 -21.23
CA SER A 56 0.57 -12.03 -21.77
C SER A 56 0.60 -10.85 -20.81
N LEU A 57 -0.32 -10.82 -19.84
CA LEU A 57 -0.40 -9.80 -18.79
C LEU A 57 0.47 -10.19 -17.58
N ALA A 58 0.60 -11.49 -17.34
CA ALA A 58 1.17 -12.07 -16.14
C ALA A 58 2.67 -11.82 -15.96
N SER A 59 3.05 -11.51 -14.72
CA SER A 59 4.42 -11.54 -14.21
C SER A 59 4.45 -12.29 -12.88
N GLN A 60 5.38 -13.22 -12.70
CA GLN A 60 5.57 -13.89 -11.41
C GLN A 60 6.29 -12.96 -10.42
N VAL A 61 5.86 -12.97 -9.16
CA VAL A 61 6.43 -12.21 -8.05
C VAL A 61 6.52 -13.07 -6.80
N SER A 62 7.17 -12.56 -5.75
CA SER A 62 7.30 -13.25 -4.47
C SER A 62 6.82 -12.34 -3.34
N ILE A 63 5.58 -12.57 -2.93
CA ILE A 63 4.88 -11.89 -1.83
C ILE A 63 4.71 -12.84 -0.65
N SER A 64 4.24 -14.06 -0.93
CA SER A 64 4.11 -15.15 0.03
C SER A 64 5.39 -16.00 0.07
N PRO A 65 5.61 -16.77 1.15
CA PRO A 65 6.74 -17.71 1.24
C PRO A 65 6.76 -18.78 0.14
N SER A 66 5.63 -19.01 -0.55
CA SER A 66 5.55 -19.98 -1.64
C SER A 66 6.26 -19.49 -2.91
N GLY A 67 6.30 -18.17 -3.13
CA GLY A 67 6.82 -17.53 -4.34
C GLY A 67 6.01 -17.81 -5.62
N ASP A 68 4.81 -18.41 -5.51
CA ASP A 68 3.89 -18.64 -6.63
C ASP A 68 2.83 -17.53 -6.70
N ASP A 69 3.28 -16.28 -6.63
CA ASP A 69 2.40 -15.12 -6.65
C ASP A 69 2.49 -14.44 -8.01
N TRP A 70 1.40 -13.81 -8.43
CA TRP A 70 1.23 -13.36 -9.80
C TRP A 70 0.66 -11.96 -9.86
N VAL A 71 1.19 -11.16 -10.77
CA VAL A 71 0.70 -9.82 -11.06
C VAL A 71 0.15 -9.78 -12.46
N MET A 72 -1.05 -9.23 -12.60
CA MET A 72 -1.63 -8.93 -13.90
C MET A 72 -1.50 -7.45 -14.15
N ASP A 73 -0.77 -7.13 -15.22
CA ASP A 73 -0.53 -5.75 -15.66
C ASP A 73 -1.41 -5.46 -16.88
N TYR A 74 -2.52 -4.76 -16.65
CA TYR A 74 -3.46 -4.44 -17.72
C TYR A 74 -2.99 -3.28 -18.60
N GLU A 75 -1.89 -2.58 -18.27
CA GLU A 75 -1.28 -1.61 -19.19
C GLU A 75 -0.87 -2.30 -20.51
N LYS A 76 -0.42 -3.56 -20.42
CA LYS A 76 -0.05 -4.39 -21.58
C LYS A 76 -1.21 -4.68 -22.53
N THR A 77 -2.46 -4.42 -22.15
CA THR A 77 -3.60 -4.48 -23.07
C THR A 77 -3.58 -3.36 -24.10
N GLY A 78 -2.97 -2.21 -23.76
CA GLY A 78 -3.03 -0.98 -24.56
C GLY A 78 -4.43 -0.36 -24.64
N ASP A 79 -5.35 -0.75 -23.75
CA ASP A 79 -6.75 -0.33 -23.77
C ASP A 79 -7.06 0.70 -22.68
N PHE A 80 -7.65 1.83 -23.10
CA PHE A 80 -8.16 2.86 -22.21
C PHE A 80 -9.34 2.41 -21.34
N GLY A 81 -9.99 1.29 -21.64
CA GLY A 81 -10.96 0.65 -20.75
C GLY A 81 -10.36 0.21 -19.42
N TRP A 82 -9.07 -0.15 -19.42
CA TRP A 82 -8.32 -0.56 -18.22
C TRP A 82 -7.46 0.57 -17.63
N CYS A 83 -7.40 1.72 -18.31
CA CYS A 83 -6.50 2.82 -17.99
C CYS A 83 -7.22 4.18 -18.04
N GLY A 84 -7.16 4.93 -16.94
CA GLY A 84 -7.74 6.27 -16.82
C GLY A 84 -6.73 7.33 -16.39
N THR A 85 -7.22 8.47 -15.89
CA THR A 85 -6.33 9.50 -15.32
C THR A 85 -5.63 9.03 -14.05
N GLY A 86 -6.18 8.00 -13.37
CA GLY A 86 -5.58 7.34 -12.22
C GLY A 86 -4.58 6.24 -12.56
N GLY A 87 -4.21 6.10 -13.83
CA GLY A 87 -3.31 5.06 -14.31
C GLY A 87 -4.05 3.81 -14.77
N CYS A 88 -3.35 2.67 -14.81
CA CYS A 88 -3.88 1.41 -15.32
C CYS A 88 -4.20 0.44 -14.20
N THR A 89 -5.11 -0.50 -14.45
CA THR A 89 -5.48 -1.53 -13.49
C THR A 89 -4.33 -2.52 -13.31
N HIS A 90 -4.00 -2.82 -12.05
CA HIS A 90 -3.13 -3.92 -11.69
C HIS A 90 -3.84 -4.85 -10.73
N GLU A 91 -3.63 -6.16 -10.90
CA GLU A 91 -4.08 -7.16 -9.94
C GLU A 91 -2.88 -7.88 -9.31
N LEU A 92 -3.00 -8.22 -8.01
CA LEU A 92 -2.06 -9.08 -7.30
C LEU A 92 -2.79 -10.31 -6.78
N TRP A 93 -2.33 -11.47 -7.24
CA TRP A 93 -2.81 -12.79 -6.86
C TRP A 93 -1.76 -13.48 -6.01
N VAL A 94 -2.13 -13.87 -4.79
CA VAL A 94 -1.20 -14.48 -3.83
C VAL A 94 -1.58 -15.94 -3.61
N ALA A 95 -0.60 -16.82 -3.70
CA ALA A 95 -0.78 -18.25 -3.46
C ALA A 95 -1.11 -18.52 -1.98
N ARG A 96 -2.13 -19.34 -1.76
CA ARG A 96 -2.64 -19.77 -0.46
C ARG A 96 -3.01 -21.26 -0.50
N GLU A 97 -3.44 -21.79 0.64
CA GLU A 97 -3.89 -23.17 0.71
C GLU A 97 -5.09 -23.39 -0.23
N GLY A 98 -4.86 -24.17 -1.29
CA GLY A 98 -5.90 -24.58 -2.23
C GLY A 98 -6.08 -23.71 -3.48
N GLY A 99 -5.29 -22.63 -3.65
CA GLY A 99 -5.35 -21.77 -4.84
C GLY A 99 -4.77 -20.38 -4.60
N HIS A 100 -5.14 -19.42 -5.45
CA HIS A 100 -4.74 -18.02 -5.37
C HIS A 100 -5.90 -17.17 -4.90
N VAL A 101 -5.58 -16.16 -4.09
CA VAL A 101 -6.52 -15.13 -3.68
C VAL A 101 -6.12 -13.79 -4.28
N LEU A 102 -7.10 -13.07 -4.80
CA LEU A 102 -6.92 -11.68 -5.24
C LEU A 102 -6.79 -10.81 -4.00
N VAL A 103 -5.68 -10.09 -3.87
CA VAL A 103 -5.39 -9.23 -2.69
C VAL A 103 -5.21 -7.76 -3.06
N PHE A 104 -5.14 -7.46 -4.36
CA PHE A 104 -5.13 -6.11 -4.92
C PHE A 104 -5.76 -6.14 -6.32
N SER A 105 -6.59 -5.15 -6.67
CA SER A 105 -7.23 -5.01 -7.99
C SER A 105 -7.69 -3.58 -8.22
N GLU A 106 -6.77 -2.68 -8.56
CA GLU A 106 -7.07 -1.25 -8.61
C GLU A 106 -6.25 -0.51 -9.67
N ALA A 107 -6.76 0.65 -10.08
CA ALA A 107 -6.05 1.55 -10.99
C ALA A 107 -5.00 2.37 -10.25
N VAL A 108 -3.75 2.27 -10.71
CA VAL A 108 -2.58 2.91 -10.08
C VAL A 108 -1.73 3.66 -11.11
N LEU A 109 -1.22 4.81 -10.69
CA LEU A 109 -0.26 5.64 -11.45
C LEU A 109 1.16 5.07 -11.39
N ASP A 110 1.51 4.43 -10.28
CA ASP A 110 2.80 3.77 -10.04
C ASP A 110 2.56 2.61 -9.07
N TRP A 111 3.33 1.54 -9.21
CA TRP A 111 3.21 0.36 -8.37
C TRP A 111 4.56 -0.34 -8.25
N ARG A 112 4.90 -0.80 -7.04
CA ARG A 112 6.23 -1.36 -6.73
C ARG A 112 6.11 -2.45 -5.70
N ILE A 113 6.54 -3.64 -6.07
CA ILE A 113 6.79 -4.71 -5.11
C ILE A 113 8.25 -4.66 -4.68
N THR A 114 8.47 -4.68 -3.38
CA THR A 114 9.80 -4.92 -2.80
C THR A 114 9.76 -6.25 -2.04
N PRO A 115 10.49 -7.28 -2.51
CA PRO A 115 10.47 -8.61 -1.89
C PRO A 115 11.14 -8.58 -0.50
N GLY A 116 10.82 -9.56 0.33
CA GLY A 116 11.36 -9.72 1.68
C GLY A 116 10.36 -10.43 2.60
N ALA A 117 10.67 -10.54 3.89
CA ALA A 117 9.80 -11.15 4.89
C ALA A 117 9.47 -10.14 6.00
N PRO A 118 8.44 -9.28 5.86
CA PRO A 118 7.37 -9.34 4.86
C PRO A 118 7.67 -8.61 3.55
N ALA A 119 6.97 -8.96 2.47
CA ALA A 119 6.99 -8.21 1.22
C ALA A 119 6.22 -6.89 1.34
N ILE A 120 6.63 -5.88 0.56
CA ILE A 120 6.01 -4.56 0.54
C ILE A 120 5.44 -4.27 -0.84
N LEU A 121 4.24 -3.69 -0.87
CA LEU A 121 3.63 -3.07 -2.05
C LEU A 121 3.52 -1.57 -1.81
N ASP A 122 4.27 -0.77 -2.56
CA ASP A 122 4.06 0.68 -2.67
C ASP A 122 3.24 0.97 -3.92
N ILE A 123 2.23 1.84 -3.80
CA ILE A 123 1.45 2.32 -4.94
C ILE A 123 1.32 3.84 -4.90
N ASP A 124 1.09 4.42 -6.07
CA ASP A 124 0.61 5.78 -6.25
C ASP A 124 -0.75 5.70 -6.93
N ILE A 125 -1.78 6.29 -6.33
CA ILE A 125 -3.13 6.35 -6.90
C ILE A 125 -3.47 7.78 -7.28
N HIS A 126 -4.59 7.97 -7.98
CA HIS A 126 -5.04 9.31 -8.34
C HIS A 126 -5.15 10.24 -7.12
N GLY A 127 -4.65 11.48 -7.23
CA GLY A 127 -4.57 12.45 -6.14
C GLY A 127 -5.93 12.74 -5.46
N ALA A 128 -7.03 12.62 -6.22
CA ALA A 128 -8.38 12.79 -5.70
C ALA A 128 -8.72 11.83 -4.53
N ASN A 129 -8.05 10.68 -4.42
CA ASN A 129 -8.20 9.74 -3.31
C ASN A 129 -7.49 10.18 -2.01
N CYS A 130 -6.73 11.29 -2.06
CA CYS A 130 -5.97 11.85 -0.94
C CYS A 130 -6.37 13.28 -0.57
N ASP A 131 -7.50 13.79 -1.07
CA ASP A 131 -7.82 15.23 -1.07
C ASP A 131 -6.79 16.10 -1.81
N ALA A 132 -6.06 15.51 -2.75
CA ALA A 132 -5.13 16.19 -3.64
C ALA A 132 -5.76 16.38 -5.04
N THR A 133 -5.11 17.17 -5.89
CA THR A 133 -5.63 17.54 -7.21
C THR A 133 -4.90 16.81 -8.33
N GLY A 134 -5.68 16.25 -9.27
CA GLY A 134 -5.15 15.62 -10.49
C GLY A 134 -4.12 14.53 -10.21
N SER A 135 -2.91 14.72 -10.75
CA SER A 135 -1.78 13.78 -10.66
C SER A 135 -0.84 14.05 -9.48
N GLU A 136 -1.27 14.81 -8.47
CA GLU A 136 -0.52 14.92 -7.22
C GLU A 136 -0.39 13.52 -6.57
N PRO A 137 0.82 13.12 -6.12
CA PRO A 137 1.03 11.78 -5.60
C PRO A 137 0.11 11.46 -4.41
N CYS A 138 -0.57 10.33 -4.47
CA CYS A 138 -1.35 9.76 -3.39
C CYS A 138 -0.72 8.43 -2.98
N LEU A 139 0.47 8.51 -2.37
CA LEU A 139 1.25 7.34 -2.04
C LEU A 139 0.58 6.51 -0.94
N ARG A 140 0.48 5.20 -1.18
CA ARG A 140 0.07 4.19 -0.19
C ARG A 140 1.13 3.11 -0.13
N ARG A 141 1.34 2.57 1.06
CA ARG A 141 2.15 1.37 1.27
C ARG A 141 1.33 0.31 1.95
N PHE A 142 1.55 -0.91 1.53
CA PHE A 142 1.05 -2.11 2.17
C PHE A 142 2.19 -3.05 2.49
N VAL A 143 2.04 -3.76 3.61
CA VAL A 143 2.91 -4.84 4.03
C VAL A 143 2.10 -6.14 3.95
N TRP A 144 2.69 -7.18 3.39
CA TRP A 144 2.07 -8.50 3.37
C TRP A 144 2.03 -9.11 4.78
N ASN A 145 0.84 -9.46 5.25
CA ASN A 145 0.66 -10.20 6.48
C ASN A 145 0.28 -11.64 6.17
N GLU A 146 1.23 -12.56 6.35
CA GLU A 146 1.04 -13.98 6.06
C GLU A 146 -0.05 -14.62 6.94
N ALA A 147 -0.18 -14.17 8.19
CA ALA A 147 -1.14 -14.72 9.13
C ALA A 147 -2.59 -14.39 8.74
N THR A 148 -2.84 -13.17 8.27
CA THR A 148 -4.16 -12.72 7.82
C THR A 148 -4.41 -13.00 6.34
N GLY A 149 -3.34 -13.24 5.56
CA GLY A 149 -3.39 -13.44 4.11
C GLY A 149 -3.80 -12.16 3.38
N ARG A 150 -3.39 -11.00 3.89
CA ARG A 150 -3.85 -9.69 3.40
C ARG A 150 -2.70 -8.69 3.31
N LEU A 151 -2.91 -7.69 2.48
CA LEU A 151 -2.15 -6.45 2.47
C LEU A 151 -2.65 -5.53 3.58
N GLU A 152 -1.75 -5.09 4.46
CA GLU A 152 -2.05 -4.19 5.58
C GLU A 152 -1.34 -2.85 5.37
N GLU A 153 -2.05 -1.73 5.51
CA GLU A 153 -1.48 -0.41 5.31
C GLU A 153 -0.33 -0.17 6.28
N ALA A 154 0.75 0.41 5.74
CA ALA A 154 1.90 0.83 6.50
C ALA A 154 2.27 2.27 6.16
N VAL A 155 3.12 2.86 7.00
CA VAL A 155 3.71 4.17 6.73
C VAL A 155 4.41 4.13 5.39
N ASN A 156 4.05 5.03 4.48
CA ASN A 156 4.55 4.97 3.11
C ASN A 156 6.04 5.30 3.00
N ARG A 157 6.61 5.12 1.80
CA ARG A 157 8.05 5.36 1.56
C ARG A 157 8.53 6.76 1.96
N GLU A 158 7.64 7.75 1.95
CA GLU A 158 7.91 9.14 2.35
C GLU A 158 7.84 9.36 3.88
N GLY A 159 7.58 8.30 4.65
CA GLY A 159 7.38 8.38 6.09
C GLY A 159 6.01 8.92 6.47
N VAL A 160 5.04 8.97 5.55
CA VAL A 160 3.69 9.50 5.83
C VAL A 160 2.76 8.35 6.22
N GLY A 161 2.28 8.40 7.48
CA GLY A 161 1.32 7.44 8.04
C GLY A 161 -0.12 7.95 8.09
N TYR A 162 -0.46 8.99 7.32
CA TYR A 162 -1.78 9.62 7.36
C TYR A 162 -2.60 9.20 6.14
N LEU A 163 -3.64 8.40 6.37
CA LEU A 163 -4.59 7.98 5.34
C LEU A 163 -5.77 8.96 5.34
N VAL A 164 -5.64 10.01 4.54
CA VAL A 164 -6.70 11.02 4.38
C VAL A 164 -7.85 10.42 3.59
N GLY A 165 -9.08 10.63 4.07
CA GLY A 165 -10.29 10.09 3.47
C GLY A 165 -10.59 10.65 2.06
N PRO A 166 -11.19 9.86 1.16
CA PRO A 166 -11.66 8.49 1.38
C PRO A 166 -10.48 7.49 1.46
N LEU A 167 -10.52 6.58 2.45
CA LEU A 167 -9.68 5.38 2.39
C LEU A 167 -9.98 4.59 1.11
N PHE A 168 -8.91 3.94 0.66
CA PHE A 168 -8.83 3.12 -0.51
C PHE A 168 -9.05 1.65 -0.12
N GLN A 169 -9.75 0.90 -0.96
CA GLN A 169 -10.11 -0.49 -0.71
C GLN A 169 -9.41 -1.35 -1.78
N PRO A 170 -8.33 -2.09 -1.44
CA PRO A 170 -7.48 -2.76 -2.44
C PRO A 170 -8.19 -3.82 -3.29
N VAL A 171 -9.26 -4.42 -2.77
CA VAL A 171 -10.08 -5.42 -3.45
C VAL A 171 -11.52 -5.25 -3.00
N GLU A 172 -12.45 -5.62 -3.88
CA GLU A 172 -13.87 -5.69 -3.54
C GLU A 172 -14.04 -6.44 -2.20
N PRO A 173 -14.75 -5.83 -1.23
CA PRO A 173 -14.94 -6.48 0.05
C PRO A 173 -15.76 -7.75 -0.11
N GLU A 174 -15.39 -8.81 0.62
CA GLU A 174 -16.32 -9.89 0.95
C GLU A 174 -17.64 -9.30 1.48
N PRO A 175 -18.77 -10.01 1.40
CA PRO A 175 -20.07 -9.49 1.82
C PRO A 175 -19.98 -8.73 3.14
N TYR A 176 -20.48 -7.50 3.14
CA TYR A 176 -20.36 -6.63 4.30
C TYR A 176 -20.89 -7.31 5.56
N PRO A 177 -20.20 -7.16 6.71
CA PRO A 177 -20.77 -7.56 7.98
C PRO A 177 -22.18 -6.98 8.17
N ALA A 178 -23.06 -7.71 8.85
CA ALA A 178 -24.46 -7.34 8.97
C ALA A 178 -24.66 -5.92 9.54
N GLU A 179 -23.80 -5.50 10.48
CA GLU A 179 -23.80 -4.17 11.07
C GLU A 179 -23.37 -3.08 10.07
N VAL A 180 -22.42 -3.40 9.18
CA VAL A 180 -22.00 -2.50 8.10
C VAL A 180 -23.12 -2.35 7.07
N GLN A 181 -23.73 -3.46 6.64
CA GLN A 181 -24.88 -3.42 5.74
C GLN A 181 -26.06 -2.65 6.33
N THR A 182 -26.34 -2.86 7.62
CA THR A 182 -27.41 -2.14 8.33
C THR A 182 -27.18 -0.62 8.32
N GLU A 183 -25.93 -0.17 8.47
CA GLU A 183 -25.61 1.26 8.42
C GLU A 183 -25.71 1.84 6.99
N ILE A 184 -25.31 1.08 5.97
CA ILE A 184 -25.51 1.43 4.56
C ILE A 184 -27.02 1.59 4.28
N ASP A 185 -27.82 0.59 4.61
CA ASP A 185 -29.27 0.59 4.39
C ASP A 185 -29.96 1.74 5.15
N ARG A 186 -29.53 2.00 6.39
CA ARG A 186 -30.05 3.11 7.20
C ARG A 186 -29.79 4.45 6.52
N ARG A 187 -28.58 4.66 6.00
CA ARG A 187 -28.20 5.89 5.30
C ARG A 187 -29.07 6.13 4.07
N GLU A 188 -29.30 5.08 3.31
CA GLU A 188 -30.13 5.17 2.11
C GLU A 188 -31.58 5.51 2.44
N ALA A 189 -32.12 4.83 3.45
CA ALA A 189 -33.46 5.12 3.94
C ALA A 189 -33.59 6.58 4.40
N VAL A 190 -32.58 7.14 5.09
CA VAL A 190 -32.57 8.54 5.52
C VAL A 190 -32.62 9.50 4.33
N CYS A 191 -31.82 9.26 3.29
CA CYS A 191 -31.82 10.12 2.10
C CYS A 191 -33.15 10.03 1.34
N HIS A 192 -33.67 8.82 1.12
CA HIS A 192 -34.94 8.64 0.44
C HIS A 192 -36.12 9.24 1.21
N ALA A 193 -36.12 9.15 2.54
CA ALA A 193 -37.12 9.79 3.38
C ALA A 193 -37.10 11.33 3.26
N ALA A 194 -35.95 11.93 2.93
CA ALA A 194 -35.80 13.34 2.63
C ALA A 194 -36.14 13.72 1.18
N GLY A 195 -36.54 12.75 0.35
CA GLY A 195 -36.79 12.96 -1.09
C GLY A 195 -35.52 13.07 -1.92
N GLY A 196 -34.37 12.66 -1.38
CA GLY A 196 -33.09 12.69 -2.07
C GLY A 196 -32.81 11.47 -2.94
N LEU A 197 -31.80 11.63 -3.80
CA LEU A 197 -31.17 10.58 -4.58
C LEU A 197 -29.84 10.20 -3.93
N ILE A 198 -29.52 8.92 -3.99
CA ILE A 198 -28.24 8.38 -3.51
C ILE A 198 -27.20 8.53 -4.60
N ASP A 199 -26.04 9.06 -4.21
CA ASP A 199 -24.81 8.95 -4.98
C ASP A 199 -23.92 7.92 -4.29
N ARG A 200 -23.80 6.71 -4.88
CA ARG A 200 -22.93 5.66 -4.34
C ARG A 200 -21.60 5.68 -5.09
N GLY A 201 -20.52 5.80 -4.34
CA GLY A 201 -19.22 5.36 -4.83
C GLY A 201 -19.23 3.85 -5.10
N GLU A 202 -18.18 3.37 -5.76
CA GLU A 202 -17.98 1.94 -6.05
C GLU A 202 -18.12 1.08 -4.80
N TYR A 203 -17.58 1.56 -3.68
CA TYR A 203 -17.70 0.92 -2.37
C TYR A 203 -18.45 1.83 -1.38
N PRO A 204 -19.68 1.49 -0.95
CA PRO A 204 -20.45 2.28 0.03
C PRO A 204 -19.84 2.26 1.44
N ALA A 205 -18.98 1.28 1.73
CA ALA A 205 -18.17 1.19 2.94
C ALA A 205 -16.79 0.62 2.62
N VAL A 206 -15.79 1.06 3.38
CA VAL A 206 -14.39 0.65 3.19
C VAL A 206 -13.82 0.08 4.49
N SER A 207 -12.91 -0.88 4.35
CA SER A 207 -12.17 -1.39 5.50
C SER A 207 -11.08 -0.41 5.92
N SER A 208 -10.87 -0.28 7.22
CA SER A 208 -9.88 0.58 7.84
C SER A 208 -8.82 -0.29 8.53
N PRO A 209 -7.58 0.19 8.66
CA PRO A 209 -6.64 -0.36 9.62
C PRO A 209 -7.28 -0.58 11.00
N ASP A 210 -6.77 -1.55 11.76
CA ASP A 210 -7.25 -1.86 13.10
C ASP A 210 -7.16 -0.63 14.04
N LEU A 211 -8.31 -0.15 14.53
CA LEU A 211 -8.40 1.01 15.43
C LEU A 211 -8.51 0.58 16.91
N ASN A 212 -8.79 -0.69 17.20
CA ASN A 212 -9.10 -1.17 18.55
C ASN A 212 -8.04 -2.13 19.13
N GLY A 213 -7.10 -2.60 18.31
CA GLY A 213 -6.00 -3.49 18.66
C GLY A 213 -6.38 -4.97 18.72
N ASP A 214 -7.50 -5.39 18.13
CA ASP A 214 -7.93 -6.80 18.11
C ASP A 214 -7.32 -7.61 16.94
N GLY A 215 -6.50 -6.96 16.10
CA GLY A 215 -5.83 -7.54 14.96
C GLY A 215 -6.74 -7.70 13.73
N ARG A 216 -7.95 -7.14 13.74
CA ARG A 216 -8.88 -7.15 12.62
C ARG A 216 -9.10 -5.72 12.13
N ARG A 217 -9.28 -5.61 10.82
CA ARG A 217 -9.66 -4.36 10.17
C ARG A 217 -11.05 -3.92 10.63
N ASP A 218 -11.21 -2.62 10.81
CA ASP A 218 -12.49 -1.99 11.11
C ASP A 218 -13.18 -1.49 9.83
N TRP A 219 -14.33 -0.84 9.93
CA TRP A 219 -15.05 -0.29 8.78
C TRP A 219 -15.36 1.18 8.96
N ILE A 220 -15.29 1.92 7.86
CA ILE A 220 -15.69 3.32 7.77
C ILE A 220 -16.76 3.49 6.69
N ILE A 221 -17.83 4.20 7.05
CA ILE A 221 -18.93 4.60 6.17
C ILE A 221 -19.08 6.11 6.29
N GLY A 222 -19.14 6.85 5.17
CA GLY A 222 -19.11 8.32 5.19
C GLY A 222 -19.72 8.93 3.93
N SER A 223 -19.97 10.25 3.94
CA SER A 223 -20.57 10.96 2.77
C SER A 223 -19.74 10.87 1.51
N ARG A 224 -18.43 10.65 1.62
CA ARG A 224 -17.56 10.45 0.46
C ARG A 224 -17.80 9.12 -0.26
N TYR A 225 -18.51 8.19 0.36
CA TYR A 225 -18.89 6.89 -0.20
C TYR A 225 -20.39 6.81 -0.51
N ILE A 226 -21.21 7.42 0.35
CA ILE A 226 -22.66 7.47 0.19
C ILE A 226 -23.11 8.92 0.36
N GLY A 227 -23.25 9.62 -0.76
CA GLY A 227 -23.80 10.97 -0.84
C GLY A 227 -25.33 10.97 -0.87
N CYS A 228 -25.93 12.06 -0.40
CA CYS A 228 -27.34 12.35 -0.58
C CYS A 228 -27.50 13.72 -1.22
N HIS A 229 -28.08 13.76 -2.42
CA HIS A 229 -28.35 15.01 -3.13
C HIS A 229 -29.83 15.10 -3.50
N SER A 230 -30.29 16.32 -3.76
CA SER A 230 -31.69 16.59 -4.07
C SER A 230 -32.05 16.04 -5.44
N ALA A 231 -33.22 15.41 -5.56
CA ALA A 231 -33.73 14.93 -6.85
C ALA A 231 -34.17 16.07 -7.79
N THR A 232 -34.39 17.27 -7.26
CA THR A 232 -35.07 18.36 -7.99
C THR A 232 -34.25 19.63 -8.11
N ASP A 233 -33.44 19.95 -7.10
CA ASP A 233 -32.67 21.19 -7.02
C ASP A 233 -31.62 21.08 -5.91
N ASP A 234 -30.34 21.24 -6.25
CA ASP A 234 -29.20 21.17 -5.34
C ASP A 234 -29.26 22.20 -4.20
N ALA A 235 -30.10 23.24 -4.32
CA ALA A 235 -30.36 24.20 -3.25
C ALA A 235 -31.22 23.64 -2.12
N VAL A 236 -31.93 22.51 -2.32
CA VAL A 236 -32.73 21.87 -1.27
C VAL A 236 -31.79 21.17 -0.29
N PRO A 237 -31.79 21.55 1.01
CA PRO A 237 -30.91 20.93 1.99
C PRO A 237 -31.20 19.44 2.13
N MET A 238 -30.19 18.61 1.92
CA MET A 238 -30.24 17.18 2.17
C MET A 238 -29.62 16.82 3.53
N PRO A 239 -29.99 15.68 4.13
CA PRO A 239 -29.37 15.21 5.36
C PRO A 239 -27.85 15.13 5.24
N ALA A 240 -27.14 15.68 6.22
CA ALA A 240 -25.68 15.55 6.29
C ALA A 240 -25.30 14.11 6.62
N MET A 241 -24.58 13.46 5.71
CA MET A 241 -24.15 12.07 5.84
C MET A 241 -22.74 12.02 6.41
N GLY A 242 -22.57 12.30 7.70
CA GLY A 242 -21.24 12.30 8.32
C GLY A 242 -20.55 10.93 8.32
N VAL A 243 -19.50 10.74 9.10
CA VAL A 243 -18.75 9.48 9.16
C VAL A 243 -19.22 8.58 10.29
N THR A 244 -19.22 7.28 10.05
CA THR A 244 -19.50 6.22 11.02
C THR A 244 -18.39 5.19 10.97
N VAL A 245 -17.84 4.89 12.14
CA VAL A 245 -16.83 3.84 12.33
C VAL A 245 -17.52 2.64 12.97
N ILE A 246 -17.34 1.47 12.39
CA ILE A 246 -17.80 0.19 12.93
C ILE A 246 -16.57 -0.63 13.26
N ALA A 247 -16.34 -0.85 14.56
CA ALA A 247 -15.22 -1.63 15.05
C ALA A 247 -15.57 -3.11 15.13
N SER A 248 -14.58 -3.93 14.80
CA SER A 248 -14.57 -5.36 15.04
C SER A 248 -14.57 -5.65 16.54
N LEU A 249 -15.14 -6.78 16.95
CA LEU A 249 -15.09 -7.30 18.31
C LEU A 249 -15.07 -8.83 18.24
N ASN A 250 -14.58 -9.49 19.29
CA ASN A 250 -14.69 -10.95 19.42
C ASN A 250 -16.14 -11.46 19.33
N SER A 251 -17.12 -10.63 19.69
CA SER A 251 -18.55 -10.96 19.67
C SER A 251 -19.29 -10.53 18.40
N GLY A 252 -18.61 -9.94 17.41
CA GLY A 252 -19.22 -9.42 16.19
C GLY A 252 -18.69 -8.06 15.79
N TRP A 253 -19.58 -7.12 15.47
CA TRP A 253 -19.23 -5.76 15.09
C TRP A 253 -20.07 -4.76 15.87
N ARG A 254 -19.56 -3.53 16.01
CA ARG A 254 -20.26 -2.47 16.74
C ARG A 254 -19.96 -1.10 16.18
N THR A 255 -20.97 -0.25 16.08
CA THR A 255 -20.78 1.18 15.86
C THR A 255 -19.93 1.79 16.99
N ALA A 256 -18.72 2.18 16.67
CA ALA A 256 -17.74 2.75 17.60
C ALA A 256 -17.80 4.29 17.65
N LEU A 257 -18.22 4.93 16.56
CA LEU A 257 -18.33 6.39 16.44
C LEU A 257 -19.32 6.75 15.34
N THR A 258 -20.14 7.77 15.55
CA THR A 258 -20.89 8.45 14.49
C THR A 258 -20.79 9.95 14.73
N VAL A 259 -20.36 10.69 13.71
CA VAL A 259 -20.25 12.16 13.76
C VAL A 259 -20.72 12.76 12.44
N GLU A 260 -21.22 13.99 12.47
CA GLU A 260 -21.70 14.69 11.27
C GLU A 260 -20.59 15.18 10.35
N GLN A 261 -19.37 15.36 10.88
CA GLN A 261 -18.21 15.82 10.14
C GLN A 261 -17.72 14.73 9.16
N PRO A 262 -17.61 15.01 7.85
CA PRO A 262 -17.29 13.98 6.87
C PRO A 262 -15.79 13.80 6.63
N ALA A 263 -14.98 14.81 6.98
CA ALA A 263 -13.55 14.81 6.75
C ALA A 263 -12.82 14.13 7.90
N TYR A 264 -12.12 13.06 7.59
CA TYR A 264 -11.40 12.25 8.56
C TYR A 264 -10.03 11.83 8.03
N VAL A 265 -9.22 11.33 8.94
CA VAL A 265 -7.93 10.71 8.65
C VAL A 265 -7.77 9.48 9.54
N VAL A 266 -7.08 8.47 9.03
CA VAL A 266 -6.58 7.36 9.85
C VAL A 266 -5.07 7.50 9.96
N GLU A 267 -4.58 7.71 11.18
CA GLU A 267 -3.15 7.76 11.50
C GLU A 267 -2.67 6.36 11.82
N LEU A 268 -1.80 5.82 10.96
CA LEU A 268 -1.09 4.57 11.18
C LEU A 268 -0.06 4.76 12.30
N ARG A 269 0.07 3.73 13.13
CA ARG A 269 1.04 3.71 14.22
C ARG A 269 1.89 2.45 14.14
N GLU A 270 3.20 2.61 14.23
CA GLU A 270 4.09 1.47 14.32
C GLU A 270 3.85 0.72 15.64
N GLY A 271 3.59 -0.59 15.54
CA GLY A 271 3.47 -1.48 16.69
C GLY A 271 2.21 -1.30 17.54
N GLY A 272 1.16 -0.65 17.03
CA GLY A 272 -0.10 -0.49 17.75
C GLY A 272 -1.29 -0.16 16.84
N PRO A 273 -2.50 -0.05 17.42
CA PRO A 273 -3.69 0.29 16.65
C PRO A 273 -3.56 1.68 16.05
N ALA A 274 -4.15 1.83 14.86
CA ALA A 274 -4.29 3.12 14.21
C ALA A 274 -5.23 4.04 15.01
N ARG A 275 -5.14 5.34 14.74
CA ARG A 275 -6.00 6.36 15.37
C ARG A 275 -6.92 6.97 14.33
N PHE A 276 -8.18 7.12 14.71
CA PHE A 276 -9.16 7.84 13.90
C PHE A 276 -9.11 9.32 14.26
N GLY A 277 -9.06 10.20 13.26
CA GLY A 277 -9.02 11.64 13.45
C GLY A 277 -10.06 12.36 12.59
N LEU A 278 -10.64 13.44 13.12
CA LEU A 278 -11.52 14.34 12.37
C LEU A 278 -10.77 15.61 11.97
N ARG A 279 -10.81 15.95 10.68
CA ARG A 279 -10.10 17.09 10.10
C ARG A 279 -11.01 18.29 9.98
N ASP A 280 -10.59 19.43 10.53
CA ASP A 280 -11.29 20.70 10.29
C ASP A 280 -10.88 21.31 8.95
N GLU A 281 -11.67 21.01 7.91
CA GLU A 281 -11.43 21.47 6.53
C GLU A 281 -11.49 23.00 6.40
N VAL A 282 -12.26 23.70 7.25
CA VAL A 282 -12.34 25.17 7.20
C VAL A 282 -10.97 25.77 7.52
N LEU A 283 -10.25 25.15 8.46
CA LEU A 283 -8.91 25.58 8.84
C LEU A 283 -7.82 25.05 7.88
N CYS A 284 -8.05 23.92 7.21
CA CYS A 284 -7.12 23.34 6.23
C CYS A 284 -6.82 24.26 5.05
N GLN A 285 -7.82 24.97 4.51
CA GLN A 285 -7.65 25.76 3.27
C GLN A 285 -6.70 26.95 3.41
N THR A 286 -6.43 27.38 4.64
CA THR A 286 -5.70 28.63 4.92
C THR A 286 -4.36 28.40 5.61
N GLN A 287 -3.98 27.15 5.88
CA GLN A 287 -2.81 26.78 6.68
C GLN A 287 -2.01 25.65 6.02
N PRO A 288 -0.70 25.53 6.29
CA PRO A 288 0.15 24.46 5.75
C PRO A 288 -0.14 23.06 6.34
N GLY A 289 -1.14 22.93 7.21
CA GLY A 289 -1.56 21.67 7.79
C GLY A 289 -3.01 21.75 8.29
N CYS A 290 -3.59 20.58 8.58
CA CYS A 290 -4.97 20.47 9.05
C CYS A 290 -5.01 20.15 10.55
N PRO A 291 -5.67 20.98 11.38
CA PRO A 291 -5.91 20.61 12.76
C PRO A 291 -6.84 19.39 12.78
N THR A 292 -6.37 18.34 13.42
CA THR A 292 -7.02 17.04 13.47
C THR A 292 -7.27 16.68 14.93
N ARG A 293 -8.54 16.42 15.26
CA ARG A 293 -8.96 15.95 16.57
C ARG A 293 -9.00 14.42 16.57
N PHE A 294 -8.20 13.80 17.43
CA PHE A 294 -8.03 12.35 17.44
C PHE A 294 -8.87 11.64 18.49
N PHE A 295 -9.27 10.43 18.12
CA PHE A 295 -10.04 9.51 18.93
C PHE A 295 -9.22 8.25 19.17
N THR A 296 -9.40 7.65 20.34
CA THR A 296 -8.76 6.37 20.70
C THR A 296 -9.80 5.40 21.20
N TRP A 297 -9.55 4.10 20.98
CA TRP A 297 -10.43 3.06 21.46
C TRP A 297 -10.49 3.01 22.99
N ASN A 298 -11.71 3.07 23.53
CA ASN A 298 -12.00 2.76 24.92
C ASN A 298 -12.67 1.38 24.99
N ALA A 299 -11.91 0.37 25.44
CA ALA A 299 -12.40 -1.00 25.54
C ALA A 299 -13.57 -1.19 26.52
N ALA A 300 -13.66 -0.37 27.58
CA ALA A 300 -14.76 -0.46 28.54
C ALA A 300 -16.07 0.10 27.96
N ALA A 301 -15.99 1.16 27.17
CA ALA A 301 -17.13 1.71 26.45
C ALA A 301 -17.47 0.90 25.18
N GLY A 302 -16.47 0.24 24.59
CA GLY A 302 -16.58 -0.37 23.27
C GLY A 302 -16.81 0.67 22.18
N ALA A 303 -16.13 1.82 22.28
CA ALA A 303 -16.31 2.98 21.42
C ALA A 303 -14.99 3.76 21.24
N LEU A 304 -14.93 4.58 20.20
CA LEU A 304 -13.86 5.57 20.03
C LEU A 304 -14.19 6.83 20.82
N GLU A 305 -13.29 7.24 21.70
CA GLU A 305 -13.48 8.41 22.55
C GLU A 305 -12.50 9.53 22.20
N ASP A 306 -13.02 10.75 22.17
CA ASP A 306 -12.25 11.97 21.98
C ASP A 306 -11.33 12.19 23.19
N GLN A 307 -10.03 12.26 22.93
CA GLN A 307 -9.03 12.49 23.98
C GLN A 307 -8.75 13.98 24.19
N GLY A 308 -9.35 14.87 23.39
CA GLY A 308 -9.03 16.30 23.37
C GLY A 308 -7.69 16.62 22.69
N ASP A 309 -7.02 15.61 22.14
CA ASP A 309 -5.76 15.75 21.42
C ASP A 309 -6.02 16.36 20.03
N VAL A 310 -5.52 17.57 19.83
CA VAL A 310 -5.45 18.20 18.51
C VAL A 310 -4.00 18.20 18.04
N ALA A 311 -3.75 17.50 16.95
CA ALA A 311 -2.47 17.51 16.27
C ALA A 311 -2.61 18.13 14.87
N TRP A 312 -1.54 18.74 14.39
CA TRP A 312 -1.45 19.26 13.04
C TRP A 312 -0.78 18.20 12.18
N SER A 313 -1.52 17.69 11.21
CA SER A 313 -1.05 16.64 10.29
C SER A 313 -0.13 17.22 9.19
N PRO A 314 0.79 16.43 8.61
CA PRO A 314 1.13 15.04 8.98
C PRO A 314 2.40 14.92 9.85
N VAL A 315 2.38 14.01 10.82
CA VAL A 315 3.60 13.47 11.44
C VAL A 315 4.30 12.59 10.42
N ILE A 316 5.58 12.88 10.20
CA ILE A 316 6.46 12.13 9.31
C ILE A 316 7.32 11.20 10.16
N ALA A 317 7.16 9.89 9.98
CA ALA A 317 7.90 8.84 10.65
C ALA A 317 8.64 7.99 9.59
N PRO A 318 9.86 8.38 9.19
CA PRO A 318 10.63 7.60 8.22
C PRO A 318 10.99 6.23 8.80
N THR A 319 10.77 5.19 8.00
CA THR A 319 11.00 3.78 8.36
C THR A 319 12.45 3.36 8.12
N ALA A 320 12.85 2.17 8.58
CA ALA A 320 14.14 1.58 8.24
C ALA A 320 14.32 1.47 6.72
N GLU A 321 13.25 1.09 6.00
CA GLU A 321 13.20 0.99 4.54
C GLU A 321 13.40 2.35 3.88
N THR A 322 12.77 3.41 4.39
CA THR A 322 12.96 4.79 3.88
C THR A 322 14.43 5.19 3.93
N TRP A 323 15.11 4.95 5.05
CA TRP A 323 16.52 5.31 5.18
C TRP A 323 17.43 4.44 4.32
N LEU A 324 17.10 3.15 4.18
CA LEU A 324 17.86 2.23 3.34
C LEU A 324 17.78 2.61 1.86
N GLU A 325 16.60 2.99 1.37
CA GLU A 325 16.42 3.50 0.00
C GLU A 325 17.26 4.77 -0.22
N CYS A 326 17.24 5.71 0.72
CA CYS A 326 18.05 6.92 0.67
C CYS A 326 19.55 6.61 0.62
N GLU A 327 20.01 5.62 1.39
CA GLU A 327 21.41 5.20 1.37
C GLU A 327 21.86 4.71 -0.01
N VAL A 328 21.02 3.89 -0.67
CA VAL A 328 21.28 3.35 -2.00
C VAL A 328 21.35 4.47 -3.04
N VAL A 329 20.37 5.38 -3.04
CA VAL A 329 20.29 6.52 -3.97
C VAL A 329 21.52 7.43 -3.82
N LEU A 330 21.88 7.80 -2.58
CA LEU A 330 23.03 8.66 -2.30
C LEU A 330 24.35 8.01 -2.70
N THR A 331 24.51 6.71 -2.41
CA THR A 331 25.72 5.96 -2.79
C THR A 331 25.91 5.96 -4.31
N ARG A 332 24.82 5.80 -5.06
CA ARG A 332 24.82 5.85 -6.53
C ARG A 332 25.23 7.24 -7.05
N GLU A 333 24.65 8.31 -6.52
CA GLU A 333 24.96 9.67 -6.98
C GLU A 333 26.41 10.09 -6.65
N ILE A 334 26.94 9.61 -5.52
CA ILE A 334 28.36 9.78 -5.19
C ILE A 334 29.25 9.05 -6.22
N ALA A 335 28.87 7.84 -6.63
CA ALA A 335 29.62 7.06 -7.61
C ALA A 335 29.55 7.65 -9.03
N SER A 336 28.42 8.28 -9.40
CA SER A 336 28.23 8.95 -10.69
C SER A 336 28.88 10.34 -10.76
N SER A 337 29.19 10.95 -9.61
CA SER A 337 29.82 12.27 -9.52
C SER A 337 31.22 12.29 -10.13
N GLY A 338 31.36 12.94 -11.29
CA GLY A 338 32.65 13.08 -11.97
C GLY A 338 33.70 13.89 -11.18
N ALA A 339 34.98 13.72 -11.52
CA ALA A 339 36.14 14.28 -10.81
C ALA A 339 36.14 15.82 -10.62
N GLY A 340 35.32 16.55 -11.38
CA GLY A 340 35.16 18.01 -11.30
C GLY A 340 34.18 18.52 -10.25
N ARG A 341 33.47 17.64 -9.51
CA ARG A 341 32.42 18.03 -8.54
C ARG A 341 32.79 17.70 -7.09
N GLN A 342 34.04 17.92 -6.69
CA GLN A 342 34.57 17.51 -5.38
C GLN A 342 33.77 18.05 -4.18
N ASP A 343 33.27 19.29 -4.26
CA ASP A 343 32.48 19.88 -3.17
C ASP A 343 31.10 19.23 -3.03
N MET A 344 30.42 18.98 -4.16
CA MET A 344 29.14 18.26 -4.18
C MET A 344 29.31 16.83 -3.62
N THR A 345 30.34 16.10 -4.07
CA THR A 345 30.63 14.76 -3.56
C THR A 345 30.93 14.77 -2.06
N ARG A 346 31.58 15.82 -1.53
CA ARG A 346 31.80 15.96 -0.08
C ARG A 346 30.49 16.15 0.67
N SER A 347 29.59 16.99 0.16
CA SER A 347 28.26 17.21 0.76
C SER A 347 27.44 15.92 0.75
N LEU A 348 27.38 15.22 -0.38
CA LEU A 348 26.64 13.96 -0.51
C LEU A 348 27.18 12.87 0.44
N ARG A 349 28.50 12.78 0.62
CA ARG A 349 29.08 11.87 1.62
C ARG A 349 28.67 12.23 3.05
N GLY A 350 28.65 13.52 3.39
CA GLY A 350 28.15 13.96 4.69
C GLY A 350 26.70 13.55 4.94
N LEU A 351 25.85 13.70 3.91
CA LEU A 351 24.46 13.29 3.96
C LEU A 351 24.30 11.76 4.05
N LEU A 352 25.12 11.00 3.32
CA LEU A 352 25.14 9.54 3.39
C LEU A 352 25.47 9.04 4.80
N GLU A 353 26.44 9.65 5.48
CA GLU A 353 26.77 9.28 6.85
C GLU A 353 25.64 9.64 7.85
N ASP A 354 24.93 10.76 7.64
CA ASP A 354 23.72 11.09 8.42
C ASP A 354 22.61 10.05 8.20
N VAL A 355 22.33 9.69 6.94
CA VAL A 355 21.32 8.67 6.60
C VAL A 355 21.66 7.31 7.22
N LYS A 356 22.92 6.87 7.15
CA LYS A 356 23.36 5.64 7.81
C LYS A 356 23.18 5.68 9.33
N ALA A 357 23.48 6.82 9.96
CA ALA A 357 23.28 7.00 11.39
C ALA A 357 21.79 6.95 11.78
N ARG A 358 20.90 7.46 10.93
CA ARG A 358 19.44 7.38 11.12
C ARG A 358 18.91 5.96 10.91
N TYR A 359 19.39 5.27 9.87
CA TYR A 359 19.07 3.85 9.66
C TYR A 359 19.44 3.01 10.88
N ALA A 360 20.63 3.20 11.44
CA ALA A 360 21.08 2.50 12.65
C ALA A 360 20.25 2.81 13.91
N GLN A 361 19.45 3.88 13.90
CA GLN A 361 18.53 4.26 14.98
C GLN A 361 17.07 3.91 14.67
N ALA A 362 16.76 3.40 13.46
CA ALA A 362 15.41 3.03 13.08
C ALA A 362 14.90 1.89 13.96
N SER A 363 13.63 1.95 14.33
CA SER A 363 12.99 0.94 15.17
C SER A 363 11.66 0.52 14.55
N PRO A 364 11.42 -0.79 14.33
CA PRO A 364 12.41 -1.86 14.42
C PRO A 364 13.45 -1.78 13.27
N PRO A 365 14.71 -2.20 13.50
CA PRO A 365 15.64 -2.41 12.39
C PRO A 365 15.23 -3.62 11.57
N LEU A 366 15.62 -3.64 10.29
CA LEU A 366 15.49 -4.82 9.44
C LEU A 366 16.46 -5.92 9.89
N SER A 367 16.16 -7.18 9.58
CA SER A 367 17.13 -8.25 9.72
C SER A 367 18.27 -8.07 8.71
N ASP A 368 19.47 -8.60 8.99
CA ASP A 368 20.60 -8.53 8.03
C ASP A 368 20.23 -9.12 6.64
N ALA A 369 19.38 -10.14 6.63
CA ALA A 369 18.90 -10.77 5.40
C ALA A 369 17.95 -9.85 4.64
N ASP A 370 16.94 -9.29 5.32
CA ASP A 370 16.02 -8.34 4.70
C ASP A 370 16.76 -7.09 4.23
N GLU A 371 17.68 -6.54 5.03
CA GLU A 371 18.48 -5.39 4.62
C GLU A 371 19.25 -5.67 3.32
N ALA A 372 19.90 -6.84 3.22
CA ALA A 372 20.62 -7.23 2.01
C ALA A 372 19.69 -7.35 0.79
N ASP A 373 18.55 -8.03 0.94
CA ASP A 373 17.57 -8.21 -0.14
C ASP A 373 16.98 -6.87 -0.59
N ARG A 374 16.66 -5.98 0.36
CA ARG A 374 16.15 -4.64 0.08
C ARG A 374 17.18 -3.75 -0.61
N ARG A 375 18.45 -3.81 -0.21
CA ARG A 375 19.53 -3.08 -0.88
C ARG A 375 19.66 -3.48 -2.34
N VAL A 376 19.58 -4.78 -2.65
CA VAL A 376 19.61 -5.28 -4.03
C VAL A 376 18.40 -4.76 -4.81
N ALA A 377 17.19 -4.94 -4.27
CA ALA A 377 15.96 -4.50 -4.93
C ALA A 377 15.95 -2.98 -5.22
N PHE A 378 16.42 -2.16 -4.27
CA PHE A 378 16.53 -0.71 -4.49
C PHE A 378 17.64 -0.37 -5.49
N ALA A 379 18.78 -1.06 -5.47
CA ALA A 379 19.86 -0.82 -6.42
C ALA A 379 19.41 -1.11 -7.86
N GLU A 380 18.78 -2.27 -8.08
CA GLU A 380 18.24 -2.69 -9.37
C GLU A 380 17.16 -1.73 -9.88
N ARG A 381 16.28 -1.25 -8.99
CA ARG A 381 15.27 -0.23 -9.34
C ARG A 381 15.90 1.01 -9.96
N TYR A 382 16.93 1.56 -9.32
CA TYR A 382 17.58 2.78 -9.80
C TYR A 382 18.60 2.53 -10.91
N ASP A 383 18.82 1.28 -11.34
CA ASP A 383 19.57 0.96 -12.55
C ASP A 383 18.83 1.39 -13.83
N ASP A 384 17.50 1.50 -13.77
CA ASP A 384 16.72 2.12 -14.83
C ASP A 384 16.79 3.66 -14.74
N PRO A 385 17.33 4.36 -15.75
CA PRO A 385 17.35 5.83 -15.77
C PRO A 385 15.96 6.47 -15.70
N SER A 386 14.93 5.81 -16.27
CA SER A 386 13.57 6.32 -16.28
C SER A 386 12.98 6.37 -14.87
N GLU A 387 13.28 5.38 -14.03
CA GLU A 387 12.86 5.35 -12.62
C GLU A 387 13.46 6.50 -11.82
N LEU A 388 14.74 6.81 -12.03
CA LEU A 388 15.39 7.92 -11.34
C LEU A 388 14.77 9.27 -11.75
N ASP A 389 14.48 9.45 -13.03
CA ASP A 389 13.85 10.68 -13.53
C ASP A 389 12.40 10.81 -13.06
N GLN A 390 11.64 9.72 -13.00
CA GLN A 390 10.31 9.72 -12.41
C GLN A 390 10.36 10.04 -10.91
N ALA A 391 11.31 9.48 -10.17
CA ALA A 391 11.50 9.77 -8.75
C ALA A 391 11.84 11.25 -8.50
N ARG A 392 12.63 11.87 -9.39
CA ARG A 392 12.87 13.32 -9.38
C ARG A 392 11.59 14.10 -9.64
N TRP A 393 10.79 13.69 -10.64
CA TRP A 393 9.56 14.36 -11.01
C TRP A 393 8.51 14.33 -9.90
N ARG A 394 8.36 13.18 -9.22
CA ARG A 394 7.45 13.03 -8.05
C ARG A 394 7.95 13.76 -6.80
N GLY A 395 9.22 14.14 -6.77
CA GLY A 395 9.84 14.69 -5.57
C GLY A 395 10.02 13.66 -4.47
N ASP A 396 10.34 12.41 -4.83
CA ASP A 396 10.62 11.34 -3.86
C ASP A 396 11.72 11.82 -2.90
N ARG A 397 11.53 11.66 -1.58
CA ARG A 397 12.39 12.30 -0.57
C ARG A 397 13.86 11.99 -0.75
N CYS A 398 14.19 10.72 -0.95
CA CYS A 398 15.58 10.29 -1.12
C CYS A 398 16.26 10.92 -2.34
N VAL A 399 15.48 11.29 -3.35
CA VAL A 399 15.97 11.94 -4.57
C VAL A 399 15.98 13.47 -4.41
N THR A 400 15.03 14.07 -3.70
CA THR A 400 15.06 15.51 -3.36
C THR A 400 16.18 15.90 -2.40
N LEU A 401 16.73 14.92 -1.69
CA LEU A 401 17.92 15.07 -0.86
C LEU A 401 19.22 15.29 -1.67
N LEU A 402 19.22 14.99 -2.97
CA LEU A 402 20.32 15.25 -3.92
C LEU A 402 20.28 16.70 -4.42
#